data_AF-A0A923CAI0-F1
#
_entry.id   AF-A0A923CAI0-F1
#
_cell.length_a   1.000
_cell.length_b   1.000
_cell.length_c   1.000
_cell.angle_alpha   90.00
_cell.angle_beta   90.00
_cell.angle_gamma   90.00
#
_symmetry.space_group_name_H-M   'P 1'
#
loop_
_entity.id
_entity.type
_entity.pdbx_description
1 polymer ?
#
loop_
_entity_poly.entity_id
_entity_poly.type
_entity_poly.pdbx_seq_one_letter_code
_entity_poly.pdbx_strand_id
1 'polypeptide(L)'
;MGSFLRGLTSEQQVSLLFVVLFGLLMLASVVRLLLSLRERRTSTTLSEDRLYLRRDDKALLRSSWLMMLVFWVAWAAGDGVAILLFGTVSFFILREFISLSPTRRGDHRSLVMAFFLVLPVQYGLVWTQHFNLFTVFVPVYVFLAIPVVSALGNDPERFLERNAKLQWGIMVCVYGMSHVPALMLLDFPLFEGKNAFLVLFLVLVVQTCMLVQHVAARRQGTPVAPAISETFRWSTWGIGLLAGGLLGAALAGFTP
;
A
#
# COMPACT_ATOMS: atom_id res chain seq x y z
N MET A 1 29.24 -11.71 9.15
CA MET A 1 28.07 -10.80 9.21
C MET A 1 26.81 -11.42 9.81
N GLY A 2 26.52 -12.71 9.61
CA GLY A 2 25.32 -13.36 10.18
C GLY A 2 25.28 -13.50 11.72
N SER A 3 26.42 -13.51 12.41
CA SER A 3 26.48 -13.61 13.88
C SER A 3 26.22 -12.28 14.60
N PHE A 4 26.60 -11.15 13.99
CA PHE A 4 26.39 -9.82 14.57
C PHE A 4 24.92 -9.40 14.50
N LEU A 5 24.23 -9.73 13.39
CA LEU A 5 22.79 -9.47 13.25
C LEU A 5 21.96 -10.30 14.24
N ARG A 6 22.33 -11.56 14.52
CA ARG A 6 21.61 -12.43 15.47
C ARG A 6 21.77 -12.02 16.94
N GLY A 7 22.78 -11.21 17.28
CA GLY A 7 22.99 -10.71 18.64
C GLY A 7 22.29 -9.38 18.95
N LEU A 8 21.70 -8.72 17.94
CA LEU A 8 20.96 -7.47 18.10
C LEU A 8 19.52 -7.74 18.50
N THR A 9 18.94 -6.85 19.32
CA THR A 9 17.52 -6.92 19.68
C THR A 9 16.63 -6.72 18.45
N SER A 10 15.38 -7.22 18.50
CA SER A 10 14.40 -7.07 17.42
C SER A 10 14.26 -5.61 16.95
N GLU A 11 14.25 -4.67 17.89
CA GLU A 11 14.20 -3.23 17.60
C GLU A 11 15.45 -2.70 16.87
N GLN A 12 16.64 -3.15 17.28
CA GLN A 12 17.90 -2.74 16.65
C GLN A 12 18.01 -3.27 15.21
N GLN A 13 17.55 -4.50 14.97
CA GLN A 13 17.49 -5.08 13.63
C GLN A 13 16.52 -4.32 12.73
N VAL A 14 15.32 -3.99 13.21
CA VAL A 14 14.34 -3.19 12.46
C VAL A 14 14.89 -1.79 12.18
N SER A 15 15.48 -1.13 13.18
CA SER A 15 16.10 0.19 13.03
C SER A 15 17.25 0.17 12.02
N LEU A 16 18.10 -0.86 12.02
CA LEU A 16 19.19 -0.99 11.05
C LEU A 16 18.63 -1.14 9.64
N LEU A 17 17.54 -1.89 9.48
CA LEU A 17 16.86 -2.07 8.20
C LEU A 17 16.25 -0.75 7.71
N PHE A 18 15.62 0.03 8.60
CA PHE A 18 15.20 1.40 8.30
C PHE A 18 16.38 2.27 7.84
N VAL A 19 17.51 2.24 8.54
CA VAL A 19 18.72 2.99 8.13
C VAL A 19 19.21 2.56 6.76
N VAL A 20 19.23 1.27 6.45
CA VAL A 20 19.62 0.76 5.12
C VAL A 20 18.65 1.25 4.05
N LEU A 21 17.33 1.20 4.30
CA LEU A 21 16.31 1.64 3.35
C LEU A 21 16.31 3.15 3.13
N PHE A 22 16.36 3.94 4.21
CA PHE A 22 16.51 5.40 4.13
C PHE A 22 17.82 5.76 3.44
N GLY A 23 18.92 5.05 3.75
CA GLY A 23 20.21 5.23 3.11
C GLY A 23 20.16 4.95 1.60
N LEU A 24 19.49 3.87 1.19
CA LEU A 24 19.34 3.51 -0.22
C LEU A 24 18.44 4.50 -0.97
N LEU A 25 17.34 4.95 -0.36
CA LEU A 25 16.47 5.99 -0.91
C LEU A 25 17.16 7.36 -0.98
N MET A 26 17.96 7.72 0.03
CA MET A 26 18.79 8.93 0.02
C MET A 26 19.84 8.84 -1.07
N LEU A 27 20.54 7.71 -1.20
CA LEU A 27 21.54 7.52 -2.24
C LEU A 27 20.91 7.59 -3.64
N ALA A 28 19.75 6.97 -3.85
CA ALA A 28 18.99 7.10 -5.09
C ALA A 28 18.59 8.56 -5.37
N SER A 29 18.19 9.31 -4.33
CA SER A 29 17.85 10.74 -4.43
C SER A 29 19.07 11.60 -4.78
N VAL A 30 20.24 11.32 -4.18
CA VAL A 30 21.51 12.03 -4.41
C VAL A 30 22.08 11.72 -5.80
N VAL A 31 22.17 10.44 -6.18
CA VAL A 31 22.61 10.03 -7.52
C VAL A 31 21.79 10.74 -8.59
N ARG A 32 20.47 10.80 -8.37
CA ARG A 32 19.57 11.50 -9.27
C ARG A 32 19.78 13.01 -9.27
N LEU A 33 19.99 13.63 -8.10
CA LEU A 33 20.32 15.06 -8.02
C LEU A 33 21.61 15.37 -8.80
N LEU A 34 22.65 14.56 -8.63
CA LEU A 34 23.93 14.70 -9.34
C LEU A 34 23.77 14.52 -10.85
N LEU A 35 23.01 13.51 -11.30
CA LEU A 35 22.67 13.33 -12.71
C LEU A 35 21.88 14.54 -13.25
N SER A 36 20.95 15.09 -12.45
CA SER A 36 20.16 16.25 -12.86
C SER A 36 20.99 17.52 -13.03
N LEU A 37 22.03 17.69 -12.20
CA LEU A 37 22.98 18.80 -12.27
C LEU A 37 23.94 18.63 -13.45
N ARG A 38 24.40 17.40 -13.71
CA ARG A 38 25.27 17.07 -14.87
C ARG A 38 24.55 17.32 -16.20
N GLU A 39 23.29 16.93 -16.31
CA GLU A 39 22.49 17.12 -17.53
C GLU A 39 22.03 18.57 -17.75
N ARG A 40 21.87 19.39 -16.68
CA ARG A 40 21.61 20.83 -16.82
C ARG A 40 22.79 21.58 -17.48
N ARG A 41 23.99 21.02 -17.44
CA ARG A 41 25.20 21.59 -18.06
C ARG A 41 25.31 21.30 -19.56
N THR A 42 24.57 20.31 -20.06
CA THR A 42 24.55 19.91 -21.49
C THR A 42 23.19 20.28 -22.09
N SER A 43 22.91 21.58 -22.12
CA SER A 43 21.65 22.12 -22.66
C SER A 43 21.72 22.27 -24.17
N THR A 44 21.47 21.18 -24.89
CA THR A 44 21.07 21.22 -26.30
C THR A 44 20.02 20.12 -26.53
N THR A 45 18.77 20.56 -26.68
CA THR A 45 17.55 19.77 -27.03
C THR A 45 17.31 18.50 -26.20
N LEU A 46 16.70 18.65 -25.03
CA LEU A 46 16.09 17.52 -24.30
C LEU A 46 14.93 16.95 -25.13
N SER A 47 15.06 15.73 -25.62
CA SER A 47 13.96 15.00 -26.26
C SER A 47 12.80 14.80 -25.27
N GLU A 48 11.56 14.85 -25.76
CA GLU A 48 10.35 14.71 -24.94
C GLU A 48 10.38 13.43 -24.09
N ASP A 49 10.89 12.32 -24.64
CA ASP A 49 11.09 11.05 -23.94
C ASP A 49 11.91 11.17 -22.65
N ARG A 50 12.97 11.98 -22.64
CA ARG A 50 13.81 12.17 -21.43
C ARG A 50 13.08 12.98 -20.36
N LEU A 51 12.18 13.89 -20.76
CA LEU A 51 11.36 14.65 -19.81
C LEU A 51 10.29 13.76 -19.18
N TYR A 52 9.65 12.87 -19.95
CA TYR A 52 8.71 11.87 -19.44
C TYR A 52 9.37 10.95 -18.40
N LEU A 53 10.51 10.34 -18.73
CA LEU A 53 11.26 9.48 -17.81
C LEU A 53 11.65 10.22 -16.52
N ARG A 54 12.11 11.47 -16.64
CA ARG A 54 12.45 12.30 -15.48
C ARG A 54 11.24 12.62 -14.59
N ARG A 55 10.05 12.82 -15.16
CA ARG A 55 8.84 13.13 -14.37
C ARG A 55 8.35 11.90 -13.62
N ASP A 56 8.40 10.76 -14.29
CA ASP A 56 8.02 9.46 -13.76
C ASP A 56 8.94 9.00 -12.61
N ASP A 57 10.27 9.10 -12.78
CA ASP A 57 11.24 8.88 -11.70
C ASP A 57 10.96 9.74 -10.46
N LYS A 58 10.44 10.96 -10.66
CA LYS A 58 10.15 11.94 -9.59
C LYS A 58 8.93 11.51 -8.81
N ALA A 59 7.92 11.02 -9.50
CA ALA A 59 6.72 10.46 -8.89
C ALA A 59 7.06 9.23 -8.05
N LEU A 60 7.85 8.30 -8.58
CA LEU A 60 8.25 7.07 -7.86
C LEU A 60 9.06 7.33 -6.61
N LEU A 61 10.05 8.22 -6.69
CA LEU A 61 10.84 8.58 -5.50
C LEU A 61 9.97 9.27 -4.45
N ARG A 62 9.05 10.16 -4.87
CA ARG A 62 8.14 10.84 -3.94
C ARG A 62 7.18 9.86 -3.27
N SER A 63 6.58 8.94 -4.02
CA SER A 63 5.66 7.93 -3.47
C SER A 63 6.40 6.96 -2.54
N SER A 64 7.62 6.54 -2.92
CA SER A 64 8.48 5.68 -2.08
C SER A 64 8.85 6.36 -0.76
N TRP A 65 9.21 7.65 -0.81
CA TRP A 65 9.49 8.44 0.39
C TRP A 65 8.26 8.59 1.29
N LEU A 66 7.10 8.85 0.71
CA LEU A 66 5.85 8.98 1.46
C LEU A 66 5.50 7.66 2.16
N MET A 67 5.53 6.55 1.43
CA MET A 67 5.25 5.21 1.98
C MET A 67 6.25 4.84 3.08
N MET A 68 7.53 5.13 2.88
CA MET A 68 8.59 4.89 3.86
C MET A 68 8.41 5.72 5.14
N LEU A 69 8.06 7.00 5.02
CA LEU A 69 7.82 7.89 6.16
C LEU A 69 6.58 7.47 6.95
N VAL A 70 5.47 7.19 6.27
CA VAL A 70 4.22 6.71 6.89
C VAL A 70 4.51 5.43 7.68
N PHE A 71 5.25 4.49 7.10
CA PHE A 71 5.59 3.24 7.76
C PHE A 71 6.54 3.44 8.94
N TRP A 72 7.58 4.28 8.79
CA TRP A 72 8.52 4.58 9.86
C TRP A 72 7.83 5.25 11.05
N VAL A 73 6.92 6.21 10.81
CA VAL A 73 6.14 6.86 11.87
C VAL A 73 5.21 5.85 12.54
N ALA A 74 4.52 5.00 11.77
CA ALA A 74 3.63 3.99 12.33
C ALA A 74 4.39 3.00 13.23
N TRP A 75 5.58 2.55 12.81
CA TRP A 75 6.41 1.68 13.62
C TRP A 75 6.96 2.39 14.88
N ALA A 76 7.47 3.61 14.73
CA ALA A 76 8.11 4.34 15.83
C ALA A 76 7.11 4.84 16.90
N ALA A 77 5.85 5.04 16.53
CA ALA A 77 4.83 5.62 17.41
C ALA A 77 3.99 4.57 18.17
N GLY A 78 4.23 3.28 17.94
CA GLY A 78 3.54 2.17 18.60
C GLY A 78 2.17 1.83 18.00
N ASP A 79 1.63 0.69 18.44
CA ASP A 79 0.47 0.03 17.82
C ASP A 79 -0.77 0.92 17.75
N GLY A 80 -1.05 1.66 18.83
CA GLY A 80 -2.22 2.53 18.88
C GLY A 80 -2.14 3.70 17.87
N VAL A 81 -0.97 4.32 17.76
CA VAL A 81 -0.76 5.40 16.79
C VAL A 81 -0.76 4.84 15.37
N ALA A 82 -0.21 3.64 15.15
CA ALA A 82 -0.27 2.96 13.86
C ALA A 82 -1.72 2.71 13.42
N ILE A 83 -2.59 2.19 14.28
CA ILE A 83 -4.01 1.96 13.97
C ILE A 83 -4.69 3.28 13.59
N LEU A 84 -4.47 4.36 14.34
CA LEU A 84 -5.07 5.67 14.06
C LEU A 84 -4.53 6.30 12.76
N LEU A 85 -3.23 6.16 12.51
CA LEU A 85 -2.57 6.64 11.30
C LEU A 85 -3.11 5.90 10.07
N PHE A 86 -3.15 4.56 10.10
CA PHE A 86 -3.71 3.77 9.00
C PHE A 86 -5.22 4.01 8.84
N GLY A 87 -5.98 4.21 9.92
CA GLY A 87 -7.38 4.61 9.86
C GLY A 87 -7.59 5.94 9.14
N THR A 88 -6.74 6.92 9.44
CA THR A 88 -6.73 8.23 8.79
C THR A 88 -6.35 8.11 7.30
N VAL A 89 -5.33 7.32 6.98
CA VAL A 89 -4.93 7.04 5.60
C VAL A 89 -6.06 6.35 4.84
N SER A 90 -6.70 5.33 5.42
CA SER A 90 -7.89 4.66 4.86
C SER A 90 -9.03 5.64 4.57
N PHE A 91 -9.27 6.61 5.46
CA PHE A 91 -10.28 7.65 5.24
C PHE A 91 -9.97 8.48 4.00
N PHE A 92 -8.72 8.94 3.86
CA PHE A 92 -8.31 9.71 2.69
C PHE A 92 -8.36 8.90 1.40
N ILE A 93 -7.91 7.64 1.43
CA ILE A 93 -7.95 6.74 0.26
C ILE A 93 -9.42 6.49 -0.14
N LEU A 94 -10.30 6.19 0.82
CA LEU A 94 -11.71 5.95 0.54
C LEU A 94 -12.39 7.20 -0.03
N ARG A 95 -12.07 8.39 0.50
CA ARG A 95 -12.55 9.68 -0.03
C ARG A 95 -12.11 9.89 -1.47
N GLU A 96 -10.83 9.68 -1.77
CA GLU A 96 -10.30 9.84 -3.13
C GLU A 96 -10.97 8.84 -4.08
N PHE A 97 -11.07 7.57 -3.68
CA PHE A 97 -11.73 6.52 -4.47
C PHE A 97 -13.18 6.87 -4.81
N ILE A 98 -13.95 7.34 -3.82
CA ILE A 98 -15.35 7.73 -4.01
C ILE A 98 -15.46 8.99 -4.88
N SER A 99 -14.51 9.91 -4.80
CA SER A 99 -14.51 11.11 -5.65
C SER A 99 -14.29 10.80 -7.13
N LEU A 100 -13.50 9.76 -7.42
CA LEU A 100 -13.26 9.26 -8.78
C LEU A 100 -14.39 8.35 -9.28
N SER A 101 -15.22 7.84 -8.37
CA SER A 101 -16.34 6.95 -8.69
C SER A 101 -17.62 7.77 -8.90
N PRO A 102 -18.36 7.59 -10.01
CA PRO A 102 -19.63 8.29 -10.20
C PRO A 102 -20.63 7.83 -9.13
N THR A 103 -20.97 8.73 -8.20
CA THR A 103 -21.93 8.51 -7.10
C THR A 103 -23.17 9.36 -7.29
N ARG A 104 -24.30 8.89 -6.75
CA ARG A 104 -25.60 9.59 -6.85
C ARG A 104 -26.14 9.94 -5.46
N ARG A 105 -27.12 10.86 -5.42
CA ARG A 105 -27.80 11.25 -4.18
C ARG A 105 -28.41 10.05 -3.43
N GLY A 106 -28.89 9.03 -4.16
CA GLY A 106 -29.38 7.78 -3.57
C GLY A 106 -28.33 6.98 -2.79
N ASP A 107 -27.04 7.18 -3.03
CA ASP A 107 -25.94 6.50 -2.31
C ASP A 107 -25.57 7.15 -0.98
N HIS A 108 -26.14 8.32 -0.65
CA HIS A 108 -25.66 9.11 0.49
C HIS A 108 -25.70 8.33 1.81
N ARG A 109 -26.76 7.52 2.03
CA ARG A 109 -26.87 6.68 3.24
C ARG A 109 -25.78 5.61 3.30
N SER A 110 -25.52 4.91 2.20
CA SER A 110 -24.46 3.90 2.11
C SER A 110 -23.07 4.52 2.25
N LEU A 111 -22.86 5.73 1.72
CA LEU A 111 -21.62 6.48 1.87
C LEU A 111 -21.39 6.91 3.32
N VAL A 112 -22.41 7.46 3.99
CA VAL A 112 -22.34 7.83 5.41
C VAL A 112 -22.04 6.59 6.26
N MET A 113 -22.69 5.46 5.97
CA MET A 113 -22.40 4.19 6.63
C MET A 113 -20.93 3.77 6.43
N ALA A 114 -20.39 3.86 5.21
CA ALA A 114 -19.01 3.49 4.93
C ALA A 114 -18.00 4.32 5.74
N PHE A 115 -18.18 5.64 5.81
CA PHE A 115 -17.24 6.54 6.49
C PHE A 115 -17.38 6.56 8.01
N PHE A 116 -18.61 6.60 8.52
CA PHE A 116 -18.88 6.87 9.93
C PHE A 116 -19.21 5.61 10.74
N LEU A 117 -19.50 4.49 10.09
CA LEU A 117 -19.75 3.21 10.76
C LEU A 117 -18.69 2.17 10.40
N VAL A 118 -18.53 1.85 9.12
CA VAL A 118 -17.67 0.74 8.68
C VAL A 118 -16.21 0.99 9.02
N LEU A 119 -15.68 2.17 8.66
CA LEU A 119 -14.27 2.49 8.92
C LEU A 119 -13.95 2.52 10.43
N PRO A 120 -14.70 3.23 11.30
CA PRO A 120 -14.42 3.24 12.73
C PRO A 120 -14.56 1.86 13.37
N VAL A 121 -15.58 1.09 12.99
CA VAL A 121 -15.78 -0.26 13.54
C VAL A 121 -14.66 -1.19 13.10
N GLN A 122 -14.24 -1.17 11.83
CA GLN A 122 -13.14 -2.03 11.35
C GLN A 122 -11.85 -1.77 12.12
N TYR A 123 -11.47 -0.51 12.33
CA TYR A 123 -10.27 -0.16 13.08
C TYR A 123 -10.43 -0.38 14.60
N GLY A 124 -11.64 -0.23 15.14
CA GLY A 124 -11.97 -0.60 16.53
C GLY A 124 -11.86 -2.10 16.79
N LEU A 125 -12.21 -2.93 15.81
CA LEU A 125 -12.02 -4.40 15.89
C LEU A 125 -10.54 -4.78 15.91
N VAL A 126 -9.71 -4.07 15.15
CA VAL A 126 -8.24 -4.23 15.21
C VAL A 126 -7.73 -3.84 16.60
N TRP A 127 -8.14 -2.68 17.11
CA TRP A 127 -7.72 -2.18 18.42
C TRP A 127 -8.06 -3.14 19.56
N THR A 128 -9.23 -3.76 19.50
CA THR A 128 -9.71 -4.72 20.51
C THR A 128 -9.23 -6.15 20.25
N GLN A 129 -8.39 -6.38 19.23
CA GLN A 129 -7.82 -7.69 18.85
C GLN A 129 -8.87 -8.78 18.56
N HIS A 130 -10.07 -8.40 18.10
CA HIS A 130 -11.13 -9.35 17.75
C HIS A 130 -10.95 -9.87 16.30
N PHE A 131 -9.85 -10.58 16.03
CA PHE A 131 -9.43 -10.99 14.68
C PHE A 131 -10.46 -11.85 13.92
N ASN A 132 -11.21 -12.71 14.62
CA ASN A 132 -12.26 -13.52 14.01
C ASN A 132 -13.38 -12.65 13.42
N LEU A 133 -13.79 -11.60 14.13
CA LEU A 133 -14.84 -10.70 13.65
C LEU A 133 -14.28 -9.73 12.61
N PHE A 134 -13.06 -9.24 12.80
CA PHE A 134 -12.35 -8.37 11.86
C PHE A 134 -12.28 -8.94 10.42
N THR A 135 -11.96 -10.23 10.27
CA THR A 135 -11.84 -10.87 8.95
C THR A 135 -13.19 -11.06 8.25
N VAL A 136 -14.28 -11.19 9.00
CA VAL A 136 -15.63 -11.45 8.48
C VAL A 136 -16.46 -10.16 8.34
N PHE A 137 -16.14 -9.11 9.11
CA PHE A 137 -16.91 -7.86 9.19
C PHE A 137 -17.18 -7.24 7.81
N VAL A 138 -16.13 -6.92 7.05
CA VAL A 138 -16.32 -6.30 5.74
C VAL A 138 -16.81 -7.29 4.68
N PRO A 139 -16.14 -8.45 4.46
CA PRO A 139 -16.48 -9.32 3.34
C PRO A 139 -17.86 -9.96 3.42
N VAL A 140 -18.39 -10.16 4.64
CA VAL A 140 -19.71 -10.77 4.84
C VAL A 140 -20.74 -9.74 5.26
N TYR A 141 -20.56 -9.09 6.41
CA TYR A 141 -21.62 -8.24 6.97
C TYR A 141 -21.79 -6.93 6.20
N VAL A 142 -20.71 -6.19 5.97
CA VAL A 142 -20.80 -4.91 5.24
C VAL A 142 -21.16 -5.16 3.78
N PHE A 143 -20.60 -6.20 3.17
CA PHE A 143 -20.92 -6.56 1.78
C PHE A 143 -22.41 -6.80 1.59
N LEU A 144 -23.09 -7.47 2.54
CA LEU A 144 -24.53 -7.66 2.51
C LEU A 144 -25.32 -6.40 2.92
N ALA A 145 -24.83 -5.63 3.89
CA ALA A 145 -25.54 -4.47 4.40
C ALA A 145 -25.58 -3.30 3.41
N ILE A 146 -24.54 -3.10 2.59
CA ILE A 146 -24.45 -1.98 1.64
C ILE A 146 -25.61 -1.98 0.61
N PRO A 147 -25.90 -3.10 -0.09
CA PRO A 147 -27.07 -3.20 -0.96
C PRO A 147 -28.40 -2.97 -0.24
N VAL A 148 -28.56 -3.51 0.97
CA VAL A 148 -29.79 -3.32 1.75
C VAL A 148 -30.01 -1.85 2.08
N VAL A 149 -28.98 -1.15 2.56
CA VAL A 149 -29.06 0.29 2.87
C VAL A 149 -29.26 1.13 1.60
N SER A 150 -28.62 0.74 0.49
CA SER A 150 -28.81 1.40 -0.81
C SER A 150 -30.23 1.23 -1.34
N ALA A 151 -30.84 0.05 -1.14
CA ALA A 151 -32.21 -0.23 -1.57
C ALA A 151 -33.24 0.63 -0.84
N LEU A 152 -32.99 0.98 0.44
CA LEU A 152 -33.80 1.94 1.20
C LEU A 152 -33.75 3.37 0.63
N GLY A 153 -32.81 3.66 -0.28
CA GLY A 153 -32.77 4.90 -1.06
C GLY A 153 -33.76 4.94 -2.22
N ASN A 154 -34.42 3.82 -2.54
CA ASN A 154 -35.42 3.66 -3.60
C ASN A 154 -34.99 4.21 -4.98
N ASP A 155 -33.72 4.03 -5.34
CA ASP A 155 -33.15 4.46 -6.62
C ASP A 155 -32.60 3.26 -7.40
N PRO A 156 -33.35 2.71 -8.38
CA PRO A 156 -32.96 1.51 -9.12
C PRO A 156 -31.88 1.77 -10.18
N GLU A 157 -31.56 3.03 -10.50
CA GLU A 157 -30.70 3.35 -11.62
C GLU A 157 -29.25 2.91 -11.34
N ARG A 158 -28.74 2.03 -12.21
CA ARG A 158 -27.40 1.42 -12.09
C ARG A 158 -27.13 0.87 -10.69
N PHE A 159 -28.17 0.39 -10.00
CA PHE A 159 -28.12 -0.02 -8.60
C PHE A 159 -27.01 -1.05 -8.32
N LEU A 160 -26.92 -2.11 -9.13
CA LEU A 160 -25.90 -3.14 -8.96
C LEU A 160 -24.48 -2.61 -9.21
N GLU A 161 -24.30 -1.77 -10.23
CA GLU A 161 -23.00 -1.20 -10.56
C GLU A 161 -22.48 -0.28 -9.43
N ARG A 162 -23.35 0.58 -8.89
CA ARG A 162 -23.01 1.48 -7.79
C ARG A 162 -22.68 0.72 -6.51
N ASN A 163 -23.49 -0.27 -6.16
CA ASN A 163 -23.23 -1.11 -4.99
C ASN A 163 -21.94 -1.91 -5.14
N ALA A 164 -21.67 -2.49 -6.31
CA ALA A 164 -20.41 -3.20 -6.57
C ALA A 164 -19.20 -2.27 -6.41
N LYS A 165 -19.25 -1.04 -6.93
CA LYS A 165 -18.17 -0.05 -6.76
C LYS A 165 -17.94 0.32 -5.29
N LEU A 166 -19.01 0.55 -4.53
CA LEU A 166 -18.90 0.86 -3.09
C LEU A 166 -18.33 -0.33 -2.31
N GLN A 167 -18.83 -1.54 -2.56
CA GLN A 167 -18.34 -2.77 -1.94
C GLN A 167 -16.84 -2.97 -2.19
N TRP A 168 -16.41 -2.88 -3.45
CA TRP A 168 -14.99 -2.98 -3.80
C TRP A 168 -14.15 -1.85 -3.22
N GLY A 169 -14.67 -0.62 -3.20
CA GLY A 169 -14.02 0.53 -2.57
C GLY A 169 -13.75 0.30 -1.09
N ILE A 170 -14.75 -0.17 -0.34
CA ILE A 170 -14.61 -0.51 1.09
C ILE A 170 -13.64 -1.68 1.27
N MET A 171 -13.73 -2.71 0.41
CA MET A 171 -12.85 -3.88 0.46
C MET A 171 -11.37 -3.51 0.31
N VAL A 172 -11.04 -2.65 -0.66
CA VAL A 172 -9.65 -2.25 -0.91
C VAL A 172 -9.17 -1.19 0.08
N CYS A 173 -9.97 -0.14 0.29
CA CYS A 173 -9.52 1.06 1.03
C CYS A 173 -9.60 0.90 2.56
N VAL A 174 -10.56 0.11 3.05
CA VAL A 174 -10.79 -0.10 4.48
C VAL A 174 -10.29 -1.47 4.91
N TYR A 175 -10.87 -2.54 4.35
CA TYR A 175 -10.50 -3.90 4.74
C TYR A 175 -9.03 -4.19 4.43
N GLY A 176 -8.58 -4.02 3.18
CA GLY A 176 -7.18 -4.26 2.78
C GLY A 176 -6.17 -3.47 3.61
N MET A 177 -6.39 -2.16 3.77
CA MET A 177 -5.49 -1.30 4.55
C MET A 177 -5.46 -1.66 6.04
N SER A 178 -6.59 -2.06 6.63
CA SER A 178 -6.68 -2.43 8.05
C SER A 178 -5.88 -3.69 8.43
N HIS A 179 -5.48 -4.52 7.44
CA HIS A 179 -4.63 -5.69 7.70
C HIS A 179 -3.20 -5.30 8.06
N VAL A 180 -2.74 -4.12 7.61
CA VAL A 180 -1.37 -3.66 7.87
C VAL A 180 -1.12 -3.47 9.38
N PRO A 181 -1.93 -2.67 10.11
CA PRO A 181 -1.78 -2.59 11.56
C PRO A 181 -2.20 -3.90 12.26
N ALA A 182 -3.13 -4.68 11.72
CA ALA A 182 -3.50 -5.97 12.31
C ALA A 182 -2.31 -6.95 12.41
N LEU A 183 -1.40 -6.93 11.42
CA LEU A 183 -0.15 -7.70 11.45
C LEU A 183 0.78 -7.30 12.60
N MET A 184 0.69 -6.07 13.10
CA MET A 184 1.50 -5.62 14.25
C MET A 184 0.98 -6.20 15.58
N LEU A 185 -0.33 -6.44 15.68
CA LEU A 185 -1.02 -6.92 16.88
C LEU A 185 -1.20 -8.45 16.93
N LEU A 186 -0.73 -9.17 15.91
CA LEU A 186 -0.87 -10.63 15.85
C LEU A 186 0.13 -11.30 16.80
N ASP A 187 -0.35 -12.09 17.76
CA ASP A 187 0.54 -12.81 18.67
C ASP A 187 1.01 -14.14 18.07
N PHE A 188 2.32 -14.24 17.84
CA PHE A 188 2.96 -15.49 17.46
C PHE A 188 3.76 -16.03 18.66
N PRO A 189 3.35 -17.16 19.27
CA PRO A 189 3.97 -17.69 20.51
C PRO A 189 5.48 -17.97 20.40
N LEU A 190 6.00 -18.18 19.20
CA LEU A 190 7.42 -18.46 18.92
C LEU A 190 8.19 -17.22 18.41
N PHE A 191 7.52 -16.09 18.19
CA PHE A 191 8.04 -14.88 17.54
C PHE A 191 7.60 -13.58 18.27
N GLU A 192 7.44 -13.65 19.60
CA GLU A 192 7.09 -12.48 20.41
C GLU A 192 8.07 -11.30 20.18
N GLY A 193 7.52 -10.11 19.94
CA GLY A 193 8.30 -8.89 19.67
C GLY A 193 8.87 -8.76 18.25
N LYS A 194 8.45 -9.61 17.29
CA LYS A 194 8.90 -9.54 15.88
C LYS A 194 7.80 -9.15 14.88
N ASN A 195 6.62 -8.74 15.35
CA ASN A 195 5.49 -8.38 14.48
C ASN A 195 5.80 -7.22 13.51
N ALA A 196 6.64 -6.29 13.93
CA ALA A 196 7.15 -5.23 13.07
C ALA A 196 7.90 -5.76 11.82
N PHE A 197 8.56 -6.92 11.93
CA PHE A 197 9.23 -7.55 10.78
C PHE A 197 8.25 -8.06 9.75
N LEU A 198 7.06 -8.52 10.13
CA LEU A 198 6.04 -8.97 9.18
C LEU A 198 5.55 -7.82 8.30
N VAL A 199 5.33 -6.65 8.90
CA VAL A 199 4.92 -5.47 8.13
C VAL A 199 6.05 -4.96 7.25
N LEU A 200 7.28 -4.95 7.78
CA LEU A 200 8.46 -4.58 7.01
C LEU A 200 8.70 -5.55 5.84
N PHE A 201 8.54 -6.85 6.08
CA PHE A 201 8.60 -7.89 5.05
C PHE A 201 7.56 -7.63 3.95
N LEU A 202 6.30 -7.40 4.33
CA LEU A 202 5.22 -7.09 3.40
C LEU A 202 5.57 -5.86 2.54
N VAL A 203 5.96 -4.76 3.18
CA VAL A 203 6.30 -3.51 2.49
C VAL A 203 7.46 -3.70 1.54
N LEU A 204 8.53 -4.38 1.97
CA LEU A 204 9.70 -4.61 1.12
C LEU A 204 9.41 -5.48 -0.09
N VAL A 205 8.72 -6.60 0.11
CA VAL A 205 8.38 -7.52 -0.97
C VAL A 205 7.49 -6.82 -2.01
N VAL A 206 6.47 -6.09 -1.54
CA VAL A 206 5.56 -5.34 -2.42
C VAL A 206 6.29 -4.20 -3.13
N GLN A 207 7.10 -3.42 -2.41
CA GLN A 207 7.82 -2.28 -2.97
C GLN A 207 8.86 -2.75 -4.01
N THR A 208 9.59 -3.83 -3.74
CA THR A 208 10.54 -4.40 -4.69
C THR A 208 9.84 -4.96 -5.92
N CYS A 209 8.72 -5.67 -5.75
CA CYS A 209 7.90 -6.14 -6.86
C CYS A 209 7.49 -4.97 -7.78
N MET A 210 6.90 -3.92 -7.19
CA MET A 210 6.43 -2.75 -7.93
C MET A 210 7.57 -1.98 -8.60
N LEU A 211 8.69 -1.77 -7.91
CA LEU A 211 9.85 -1.06 -8.45
C LEU A 211 10.47 -1.81 -9.62
N VAL A 212 10.69 -3.12 -9.47
CA VAL A 212 11.28 -3.95 -10.52
C VAL A 212 10.34 -4.06 -11.71
N GLN A 213 9.04 -4.28 -11.49
CA GLN A 213 8.03 -4.28 -12.55
C GLN A 213 8.04 -2.94 -13.31
N HIS A 214 8.10 -1.84 -12.59
CA HIS A 214 8.14 -0.50 -13.18
C HIS A 214 9.40 -0.28 -14.02
N VAL A 215 10.59 -0.62 -13.51
CA VAL A 215 11.85 -0.50 -14.25
C VAL A 215 11.88 -1.41 -15.48
N ALA A 216 11.37 -2.64 -15.36
CA ALA A 216 11.25 -3.57 -16.48
C ALA A 216 10.30 -3.06 -17.57
N ALA A 217 9.21 -2.39 -17.18
CA ALA A 217 8.24 -1.80 -18.10
C ALA A 217 8.81 -0.70 -19.00
N ARG A 218 9.91 -0.04 -18.59
CA ARG A 218 10.58 0.96 -19.42
C ARG A 218 11.31 0.39 -20.64
N ARG A 219 11.65 -0.90 -20.61
CA ARG A 219 12.45 -1.55 -21.67
C ARG A 219 11.64 -2.39 -22.64
N GLN A 220 10.31 -2.50 -22.46
CA GLN A 220 9.49 -3.50 -23.16
C GLN A 220 8.28 -2.89 -23.89
N GLY A 221 7.92 -3.50 -25.05
CA GLY A 221 7.14 -2.97 -26.20
C GLY A 221 5.69 -2.50 -25.99
N THR A 222 4.66 -3.21 -26.49
CA THR A 222 3.23 -2.78 -26.43
C THR A 222 2.46 -3.35 -25.23
N PRO A 223 1.63 -2.57 -24.51
CA PRO A 223 0.90 -3.05 -23.33
C PRO A 223 -0.10 -4.16 -23.68
N VAL A 224 -0.40 -5.06 -22.74
CA VAL A 224 -1.36 -6.17 -22.96
C VAL A 224 -2.79 -5.65 -23.03
N ALA A 225 -3.12 -4.66 -22.20
CA ALA A 225 -4.47 -4.10 -22.10
C ALA A 225 -4.41 -2.56 -22.10
N PRO A 226 -4.04 -1.91 -23.23
CA PRO A 226 -3.76 -0.47 -23.28
C PRO A 226 -4.97 0.40 -22.90
N ALA A 227 -6.19 -0.07 -23.13
CA ALA A 227 -7.41 0.64 -22.75
C ALA A 227 -7.68 0.65 -21.23
N ILE A 228 -6.99 -0.21 -20.46
CA ILE A 228 -7.17 -0.35 -19.01
C ILE A 228 -5.89 0.08 -18.27
N SER A 229 -4.73 -0.33 -18.77
CA SER A 229 -3.43 -0.02 -18.20
C SER A 229 -2.38 0.08 -19.30
N GLU A 230 -1.76 1.26 -19.41
CA GLU A 230 -0.66 1.52 -20.33
C GLU A 230 0.67 0.86 -19.88
N THR A 231 0.72 0.34 -18.65
CA THR A 231 1.95 -0.21 -18.06
C THR A 231 1.92 -1.73 -17.87
N PHE A 232 0.74 -2.37 -17.92
CA PHE A 232 0.59 -3.79 -17.62
C PHE A 232 1.06 -4.70 -18.76
N ARG A 233 1.98 -5.62 -18.43
CA ARG A 233 2.51 -6.67 -19.31
C ARG A 233 2.81 -7.93 -18.51
N TRP A 234 2.57 -9.10 -19.10
CA TRP A 234 2.84 -10.39 -18.44
C TRP A 234 4.33 -10.59 -18.10
N SER A 235 5.23 -10.17 -18.99
CA SER A 235 6.67 -10.28 -18.79
C SER A 235 7.16 -9.41 -17.64
N THR A 236 6.75 -8.14 -17.58
CA THR A 236 7.19 -7.20 -16.53
C THR A 236 6.57 -7.54 -15.19
N TRP A 237 5.30 -7.97 -15.18
CA TRP A 237 4.64 -8.51 -14.00
C TRP A 237 5.37 -9.75 -13.48
N GLY A 238 5.74 -10.69 -14.36
CA GLY A 238 6.48 -11.89 -13.99
C GLY A 238 7.87 -11.58 -13.41
N ILE A 239 8.61 -10.62 -14.01
CA ILE A 239 9.91 -10.19 -13.48
C ILE A 239 9.75 -9.53 -12.10
N GLY A 240 8.73 -8.69 -11.91
CA GLY A 240 8.40 -8.10 -10.61
C GLY A 240 8.08 -9.15 -9.56
N LEU A 241 7.22 -10.12 -9.91
CA LEU A 241 6.83 -11.23 -9.04
C LEU A 241 8.03 -12.08 -8.64
N LEU A 242 8.91 -12.42 -9.59
CA LEU A 242 10.13 -13.17 -9.31
C LEU A 242 11.07 -12.39 -8.39
N ALA A 243 11.27 -11.10 -8.62
CA ALA A 243 12.14 -10.28 -7.78
C ALA A 243 11.59 -10.13 -6.35
N GLY A 244 10.29 -9.86 -6.20
CA GLY A 244 9.62 -9.82 -4.91
C GLY A 244 9.68 -11.16 -4.18
N GLY A 245 9.42 -12.26 -4.90
CA GLY A 245 9.49 -13.63 -4.36
C GLY A 245 10.89 -14.02 -3.90
N LEU A 246 11.94 -13.69 -4.68
CA LEU A 246 13.33 -13.93 -4.29
C LEU A 246 13.74 -13.12 -3.06
N LEU A 247 13.32 -11.85 -2.99
CA LEU A 247 13.55 -11.04 -1.79
C LEU A 247 12.81 -11.61 -0.58
N GLY A 248 11.55 -12.04 -0.77
CA GLY A 248 10.77 -12.70 0.27
C GLY A 248 11.45 -13.97 0.77
N ALA A 249 11.93 -14.82 -0.13
CA ALA A 249 12.67 -16.03 0.23
C ALA A 249 13.98 -15.71 0.99
N ALA A 250 14.68 -14.65 0.61
CA ALA A 250 15.88 -14.20 1.33
C ALA A 250 15.56 -13.65 2.74
N LEU A 251 14.37 -13.07 2.92
CA LEU A 251 13.89 -12.52 4.19
C LEU A 251 13.12 -13.53 5.05
N ALA A 252 12.82 -14.73 4.54
CA ALA A 252 12.01 -15.74 5.23
C ALA A 252 12.57 -16.14 6.60
N GLY A 253 13.89 -16.03 6.81
CA GLY A 253 14.52 -16.29 8.11
C GLY A 253 14.21 -15.26 9.21
N PHE A 254 13.58 -14.12 8.86
CA PHE A 254 13.18 -13.06 9.79
C PHE A 254 11.68 -13.05 10.10
N THR A 255 10.89 -13.83 9.37
CA THR A 255 9.43 -13.99 9.57
C THR A 255 9.12 -15.35 10.22
N PRO A 256 7.94 -15.49 10.85
CA PRO A 256 7.45 -16.78 11.36
C PRO A 256 7.35 -17.87 10.28
#